data_AF-A0A9X3NJ35-F1
#
_entry.id   AF-A0A9X3NJ35-F1
#
_cell.length_a   1.000
_cell.length_b   1.000
_cell.length_c   1.000
_cell.angle_alpha   90.00
_cell.angle_beta   90.00
_cell.angle_gamma   90.00
#
_symmetry.space_group_name_H-M   'P 1'
#
loop_
_entity.id
_entity.type
_entity.pdbx_description
1 polymer ?
#
loop_
_entity_poly.entity_id
_entity_poly.type
_entity_poly.pdbx_seq_one_letter_code
_entity_poly.pdbx_strand_id
1 'polypeptide(L)'
;MSVGAEGADVEQLEKNLGKLGYDGFTVDSSFTEGTAAAVMEWQDDRGLEVTGTVEPGSVLFAPGAVRVDSLAAEEGDKVQPGAPVLDYTGTEKLVTTELEPADQRLIEDGGEVEVTLPDGQTVAGEVEEATTVIEPATEQQEAQTLIEVVVALEGEDAQEAAADYPLAAVDVEFVSETREDVLTVPIAALMALSEGGFGLEVVDGSTTSYVPVETGLFADGKVEVSGEGITEGTVVGMPR
;
A
#
# COMPACT_ATOMS: atom_id res chain seq x y z
N MET A 1 -17.25 15.62 23.71
CA MET A 1 -16.49 16.84 23.36
C MET A 1 -17.26 18.06 23.82
N SER A 2 -16.54 19.04 24.34
CA SER A 2 -17.07 20.31 24.87
C SER A 2 -16.00 21.38 24.75
N VAL A 3 -16.32 22.64 25.06
CA VAL A 3 -15.35 23.74 25.09
C VAL A 3 -14.10 23.37 25.88
N GLY A 4 -12.94 23.60 25.28
CA GLY A 4 -11.61 23.26 25.83
C GLY A 4 -11.13 21.85 25.49
N ALA A 5 -11.89 21.05 24.74
CA ALA A 5 -11.39 19.80 24.17
C ALA A 5 -10.40 20.08 23.03
N GLU A 6 -9.38 19.23 22.90
CA GLU A 6 -8.38 19.34 21.83
C GLU A 6 -8.12 17.96 21.20
N GLY A 7 -7.94 17.92 19.88
CA GLY A 7 -7.65 16.68 19.17
C GLY A 7 -8.02 16.69 17.69
N ALA A 8 -7.62 15.62 16.99
CA ALA A 8 -7.97 15.40 15.58
C ALA A 8 -9.47 15.10 15.38
N ASP A 9 -10.13 14.58 16.42
CA ASP A 9 -11.57 14.33 16.46
C ASP A 9 -12.37 15.65 16.48
N VAL A 10 -11.88 16.68 17.18
CA VAL A 10 -12.40 18.05 17.11
C VAL A 10 -12.28 18.60 15.69
N GLU A 11 -11.10 18.51 15.09
CA GLU A 11 -10.86 18.98 13.71
C GLU A 11 -11.77 18.27 12.71
N GLN A 12 -11.96 16.95 12.89
CA GLN A 12 -12.86 16.16 12.06
C GLN A 12 -14.32 16.59 12.24
N LEU A 13 -14.76 16.85 13.48
CA LEU A 13 -16.10 17.36 13.76
C LEU A 13 -16.33 18.72 13.08
N GLU A 14 -15.41 19.65 13.24
CA GLU A 14 -15.48 21.01 12.68
C GLU A 14 -15.49 21.00 11.15
N LYS A 15 -14.63 20.19 10.51
CA LYS A 15 -14.68 19.98 9.05
C LYS A 15 -16.06 19.51 8.59
N ASN A 16 -16.68 18.58 9.31
CA ASN A 16 -17.99 18.05 8.95
C ASN A 16 -19.12 19.05 9.21
N LEU A 17 -19.10 19.78 10.33
CA LEU A 17 -20.05 20.86 10.60
C LEU A 17 -19.99 21.93 9.49
N GLY A 18 -18.79 22.32 9.07
CA GLY A 18 -18.59 23.26 7.96
C GLY A 18 -19.16 22.76 6.64
N LYS A 19 -18.94 21.47 6.32
CA LYS A 19 -19.52 20.82 5.12
C LYS A 19 -21.04 20.72 5.17
N LEU A 20 -21.61 20.59 6.37
CA LEU A 20 -23.07 20.58 6.59
C LEU A 20 -23.68 21.99 6.54
N GLY A 21 -22.86 23.04 6.48
CA GLY A 21 -23.29 24.43 6.33
C GLY A 21 -23.34 25.24 7.62
N TYR A 22 -22.86 24.70 8.74
CA TYR A 22 -22.71 25.46 9.99
C TYR A 22 -21.41 26.26 9.95
N ASP A 23 -21.44 27.52 10.39
CA ASP A 23 -20.30 28.44 10.36
C ASP A 23 -20.02 29.07 11.74
N GLY A 24 -19.17 30.11 11.78
CA GLY A 24 -18.85 30.83 13.03
C GLY A 24 -17.71 30.26 13.85
N PHE A 25 -16.98 29.27 13.32
CA PHE A 25 -15.77 28.69 13.93
C PHE A 25 -14.63 28.55 12.91
N THR A 26 -13.42 28.32 13.41
CA THR A 26 -12.26 27.96 12.59
C THR A 26 -12.15 26.44 12.63
N VAL A 27 -11.82 25.82 11.50
CA VAL A 27 -11.46 24.40 11.48
C VAL A 27 -10.05 24.26 12.01
N ASP A 28 -9.92 23.79 13.24
CA ASP A 28 -8.65 23.50 13.90
C ASP A 28 -8.82 22.33 14.89
N SER A 29 -7.84 22.12 15.78
CA SER A 29 -7.88 21.01 16.74
C SER A 29 -8.40 21.43 18.12
N SER A 30 -9.12 22.55 18.25
CA SER A 30 -9.54 23.14 19.53
C SER A 30 -11.03 23.46 19.55
N PHE A 31 -11.76 22.82 20.45
CA PHE A 31 -13.20 23.00 20.56
C PHE A 31 -13.47 24.32 21.31
N THR A 32 -13.86 25.36 20.57
CA THR A 32 -14.10 26.70 21.12
C THR A 32 -15.59 26.98 21.38
N GLU A 33 -15.90 28.17 21.91
CA GLU A 33 -17.28 28.65 22.02
C GLU A 33 -17.98 28.76 20.64
N GLY A 34 -17.22 29.06 19.58
CA GLY A 34 -17.77 29.08 18.21
C GLY A 34 -18.21 27.68 17.76
N THR A 35 -17.38 26.68 18.01
CA THR A 35 -17.71 25.26 17.74
C THR A 35 -18.92 24.81 18.56
N ALA A 36 -19.00 25.21 19.83
CA ALA A 36 -20.15 24.93 20.68
C ALA A 36 -21.45 25.54 20.12
N ALA A 37 -21.38 26.76 19.59
CA ALA A 37 -22.53 27.42 18.96
C ALA A 37 -23.01 26.67 17.70
N ALA A 38 -22.08 26.28 16.83
CA ALA A 38 -22.41 25.46 15.65
C ALA A 38 -23.00 24.10 16.03
N VAL A 39 -22.50 23.46 17.10
CA VAL A 39 -23.08 22.21 17.63
C VAL A 39 -24.50 22.44 18.16
N MET A 40 -24.77 23.57 18.83
CA MET A 40 -26.13 23.90 19.27
C MET A 40 -27.10 24.06 18.09
N GLU A 41 -26.69 24.76 17.03
CA GLU A 41 -27.49 24.90 15.82
C GLU A 41 -27.74 23.56 15.13
N TRP A 42 -26.69 22.74 14.99
CA TRP A 42 -26.81 21.38 14.46
C TRP A 42 -27.75 20.51 15.30
N GLN A 43 -27.68 20.57 16.63
CA GLN A 43 -28.58 19.83 17.52
C GLN A 43 -30.04 20.28 17.35
N ASP A 44 -30.29 21.58 17.27
CA ASP A 44 -31.64 22.13 17.06
C ASP A 44 -32.22 21.66 15.72
N ASP A 45 -31.44 21.76 14.64
CA ASP A 45 -31.83 21.29 13.30
C ASP A 45 -32.18 19.80 13.25
N ARG A 46 -31.53 18.98 14.08
CA ARG A 46 -31.75 17.52 14.19
C ARG A 46 -32.79 17.15 15.25
N GLY A 47 -33.39 18.13 15.94
CA GLY A 47 -34.36 17.88 17.01
C GLY A 47 -33.77 17.17 18.22
N LEU A 48 -32.46 17.31 18.46
CA LEU A 48 -31.74 16.78 19.60
C LEU A 48 -31.81 17.75 20.80
N GLU A 49 -31.38 17.29 21.97
CA GLU A 49 -31.19 18.20 23.10
C GLU A 49 -30.05 19.18 22.78
N VAL A 50 -30.34 20.48 22.84
CA VAL A 50 -29.40 21.55 22.52
C VAL A 50 -28.48 21.80 23.72
N THR A 51 -27.35 21.11 23.76
CA THR A 51 -26.35 21.17 24.83
C THR A 51 -25.10 21.94 24.43
N GLY A 52 -24.81 22.05 23.13
CA GLY A 52 -23.54 22.54 22.60
C GLY A 52 -22.37 21.60 22.86
N THR A 53 -22.65 20.36 23.26
CA THR A 53 -21.68 19.32 23.55
C THR A 53 -22.00 18.05 22.78
N VAL A 54 -20.96 17.33 22.33
CA VAL A 54 -21.12 16.04 21.65
C VAL A 54 -20.84 14.93 22.65
N GLU A 55 -21.85 14.18 23.06
CA GLU A 55 -21.67 13.07 23.99
C GLU A 55 -21.01 11.85 23.32
N PRO A 56 -20.19 11.06 24.05
CA PRO A 56 -19.63 9.82 23.52
C PRO A 56 -20.72 8.91 22.95
N GLY A 57 -20.50 8.40 21.74
CA GLY A 57 -21.45 7.53 21.03
C GLY A 57 -22.56 8.26 20.27
N SER A 58 -22.65 9.59 20.36
CA SER A 58 -23.59 10.38 19.54
C SER A 58 -23.11 10.60 18.11
N VAL A 59 -21.80 10.51 17.91
CA VAL A 59 -21.12 10.65 16.62
C VAL A 59 -20.04 9.57 16.52
N LEU A 60 -19.95 8.93 15.37
CA LEU A 60 -18.88 7.99 15.03
C LEU A 60 -17.78 8.74 14.27
N PHE A 61 -16.54 8.61 14.73
CA PHE A 61 -15.35 9.15 14.06
C PHE A 61 -14.64 8.00 13.36
N ALA A 62 -14.57 8.07 12.03
CA ALA A 62 -13.81 7.10 11.25
C ALA A 62 -12.31 7.48 11.27
N PRO A 63 -11.41 6.50 11.37
CA PRO A 63 -9.96 6.75 11.40
C PRO A 63 -9.41 7.32 10.09
N GLY A 64 -10.15 7.18 8.98
CA GLY A 64 -9.77 7.68 7.66
C GLY A 64 -10.98 7.98 6.78
N ALA A 65 -10.73 8.23 5.49
CA ALA A 65 -11.79 8.39 4.51
C ALA A 65 -12.56 7.07 4.34
N VAL A 66 -13.89 7.15 4.34
CA VAL A 66 -14.76 5.99 4.21
C VAL A 66 -15.82 6.22 3.16
N ARG A 67 -16.22 5.14 2.51
CA ARG A 67 -17.41 5.09 1.65
C ARG A 67 -18.48 4.29 2.35
N VAL A 68 -19.64 4.89 2.56
CA VAL A 68 -20.82 4.17 3.07
C VAL A 68 -21.27 3.18 1.98
N ASP A 69 -21.28 1.90 2.33
CA ASP A 69 -21.71 0.82 1.44
C ASP A 69 -23.23 0.61 1.52
N SER A 70 -23.75 0.51 2.75
CA SER A 70 -25.18 0.35 2.99
C SER A 70 -25.62 0.93 4.33
N LEU A 71 -26.93 1.19 4.46
CA LEU A 71 -27.58 1.60 5.70
C LEU A 71 -28.50 0.49 6.19
N ALA A 72 -28.31 0.08 7.44
CA ALA A 72 -29.14 -0.92 8.12
C ALA A 72 -30.20 -0.29 9.02
N ALA A 73 -30.05 0.99 9.37
CA ALA A 73 -31.02 1.77 10.14
C ALA A 73 -31.33 3.10 9.44
N GLU A 74 -32.58 3.54 9.53
CA GLU A 74 -33.02 4.84 9.02
C GLU A 74 -33.09 5.89 10.13
N GLU A 75 -33.16 7.16 9.74
CA GLU A 75 -33.31 8.25 10.68
C GLU A 75 -34.61 8.11 11.49
N GLY A 76 -34.48 8.16 12.82
CA GLY A 76 -35.61 8.00 13.76
C GLY A 76 -35.86 6.56 14.22
N ASP A 77 -35.16 5.57 13.65
CA ASP A 77 -35.25 4.20 14.12
C ASP A 77 -34.73 4.04 15.55
N LYS A 78 -35.35 3.11 16.28
CA LYS A 78 -34.85 2.67 17.58
C LYS A 78 -33.83 1.55 17.39
N VAL A 79 -32.56 1.87 17.58
CA VAL A 79 -31.47 0.88 17.59
C VAL A 79 -31.20 0.35 18.99
N GLN A 80 -31.08 -0.98 19.11
CA GLN A 80 -30.63 -1.63 20.34
C GLN A 80 -29.09 -1.69 20.37
N PRO A 81 -28.46 -1.82 21.56
CA PRO A 81 -27.02 -2.02 21.63
C PRO A 81 -26.57 -3.21 20.77
N GLY A 82 -25.60 -2.98 19.89
CA GLY A 82 -25.08 -3.98 18.95
C GLY A 82 -25.91 -4.19 17.68
N ALA A 83 -27.01 -3.44 17.49
CA ALA A 83 -27.71 -3.44 16.21
C ALA A 83 -26.87 -2.73 15.13
N PRO A 84 -26.77 -3.29 13.91
CA PRO A 84 -26.05 -2.65 12.81
C PRO A 84 -26.77 -1.34 12.41
N VAL A 85 -25.98 -0.31 12.09
CA VAL A 85 -26.48 1.00 11.63
C VAL A 85 -26.11 1.23 10.18
N LEU A 86 -24.86 0.98 9.83
CA LEU A 86 -24.33 1.11 8.47
C LEU A 86 -23.15 0.16 8.28
N ASP A 87 -22.93 -0.22 7.02
CA ASP A 87 -21.69 -0.83 6.56
C ASP A 87 -20.89 0.22 5.78
N TYR A 88 -19.58 0.24 5.97
CA TYR A 88 -18.68 1.13 5.23
C TYR A 88 -17.41 0.41 4.83
N THR A 89 -16.79 0.91 3.76
CA THR A 89 -15.48 0.48 3.28
C THR A 89 -14.48 1.63 3.41
N GLY A 90 -13.19 1.31 3.36
CA GLY A 90 -12.17 2.29 2.98
C GLY A 90 -12.41 2.80 1.56
N THR A 91 -11.65 3.84 1.18
CA THR A 91 -11.69 4.40 -0.18
C THR A 91 -10.56 3.91 -1.07
N GLU A 92 -9.50 3.36 -0.48
CA GLU A 92 -8.33 2.85 -1.19
C GLU A 92 -8.59 1.44 -1.71
N LYS A 93 -8.04 1.15 -2.90
CA LYS A 93 -7.99 -0.16 -3.50
C LYS A 93 -6.82 -0.93 -2.90
N LEU A 94 -7.13 -2.13 -2.45
CA LEU A 94 -6.17 -3.11 -1.97
C LEU A 94 -6.22 -4.33 -2.89
N VAL A 95 -5.09 -5.00 -3.00
CA VAL A 95 -4.95 -6.28 -3.69
C VAL A 95 -4.74 -7.36 -2.65
N THR A 96 -5.50 -8.45 -2.75
CA THR A 96 -5.31 -9.61 -1.90
C THR A 96 -4.82 -10.75 -2.76
N THR A 97 -3.74 -11.41 -2.33
CA THR A 97 -3.19 -12.58 -3.00
C THR A 97 -2.85 -13.67 -2.00
N GLU A 98 -2.93 -14.91 -2.44
CA GLU A 98 -2.65 -16.09 -1.62
C GLU A 98 -1.36 -16.75 -2.10
N LEU A 99 -0.46 -17.05 -1.17
CA LEU A 99 0.82 -17.68 -1.42
C LEU A 99 0.95 -19.00 -0.67
N GLU A 100 1.72 -19.93 -1.23
CA GLU A 100 2.08 -21.15 -0.51
C GLU A 100 3.09 -20.83 0.61
N PRO A 101 3.09 -21.57 1.74
CA PRO A 101 4.05 -21.35 2.83
C PRO A 101 5.52 -21.45 2.41
N ALA A 102 5.82 -22.14 1.30
CA ALA A 102 7.17 -22.22 0.74
C ALA A 102 7.69 -20.86 0.23
N ASP A 103 6.78 -19.98 -0.18
CA ASP A 103 7.07 -18.65 -0.73
C ASP A 103 7.06 -17.56 0.34
N GLN A 104 6.84 -17.90 1.61
CA GLN A 104 6.85 -16.95 2.74
C GLN A 104 8.12 -16.09 2.79
N ARG A 105 9.26 -16.64 2.35
CA ARG A 105 10.55 -15.93 2.30
C ARG A 105 10.57 -14.73 1.35
N LEU A 106 9.59 -14.62 0.44
CA LEU A 106 9.45 -13.51 -0.51
C LEU A 106 8.64 -12.36 0.08
N ILE A 107 8.03 -12.56 1.26
CA ILE A 107 7.13 -11.59 1.87
C ILE A 107 7.91 -10.87 2.97
N GLU A 108 8.20 -9.60 2.73
CA GLU A 108 8.77 -8.68 3.70
C GLU A 108 7.72 -7.61 4.03
N ASP A 109 7.64 -7.20 5.30
CA ASP A 109 6.76 -6.12 5.75
C ASP A 109 7.23 -4.80 5.10
N GLY A 110 6.33 -4.10 4.40
CA GLY A 110 6.68 -2.97 3.56
C GLY A 110 7.47 -3.33 2.30
N GLY A 111 7.48 -4.62 1.91
CA GLY A 111 8.14 -5.09 0.70
C GLY A 111 7.46 -4.54 -0.56
N GLU A 112 8.26 -4.04 -1.50
CA GLU A 112 7.78 -3.55 -2.79
C GLU A 112 7.35 -4.73 -3.68
N VAL A 113 6.25 -4.54 -4.40
CA VAL A 113 5.72 -5.49 -5.38
C VAL A 113 5.23 -4.75 -6.62
N GLU A 114 5.21 -5.44 -7.76
CA GLU A 114 4.58 -4.93 -8.97
C GLU A 114 3.22 -5.60 -9.19
N VAL A 115 2.18 -4.80 -9.44
CA VAL A 115 0.82 -5.29 -9.71
C VAL A 115 0.47 -5.00 -11.16
N THR A 116 0.18 -6.04 -11.94
CA THR A 116 -0.32 -5.90 -13.31
C THR A 116 -1.85 -5.97 -13.32
N LEU A 117 -2.47 -4.88 -13.78
CA LEU A 117 -3.92 -4.72 -13.89
C LEU A 117 -4.47 -5.43 -15.15
N PRO A 118 -5.81 -5.63 -15.26
CA PRO A 118 -6.42 -6.36 -16.39
C PRO A 118 -6.16 -5.78 -17.78
N ASP A 119 -5.84 -4.49 -17.88
CA ASP A 119 -5.48 -3.81 -19.13
C ASP A 119 -4.00 -3.97 -19.50
N GLY A 120 -3.20 -4.63 -18.66
CA GLY A 120 -1.77 -4.84 -18.81
C GLY A 120 -0.91 -3.69 -18.29
N GLN A 121 -1.49 -2.66 -17.67
CA GLN A 121 -0.71 -1.63 -16.98
C GLN A 121 -0.16 -2.19 -15.67
N THR A 122 1.12 -1.93 -15.41
CA THR A 122 1.76 -2.25 -14.13
C THR A 122 1.79 -1.03 -13.23
N VAL A 123 1.47 -1.22 -11.96
CA VAL A 123 1.52 -0.21 -10.90
C VAL A 123 2.34 -0.73 -9.72
N ALA A 124 2.96 0.17 -8.97
CA ALA A 124 3.68 -0.18 -7.76
C ALA A 124 2.71 -0.48 -6.61
N GLY A 125 3.10 -1.43 -5.77
CA GLY A 125 2.40 -1.78 -4.55
C GLY A 125 3.36 -2.09 -3.41
N GLU A 126 2.85 -2.03 -2.19
CA GLU A 126 3.58 -2.32 -0.96
C GLU A 126 2.82 -3.39 -0.17
N VAL A 127 3.53 -4.37 0.39
CA VAL A 127 2.95 -5.36 1.30
C VAL A 127 2.56 -4.66 2.61
N GLU A 128 1.26 -4.56 2.87
CA GLU A 128 0.70 -3.94 4.08
C GLU A 128 0.53 -4.99 5.20
N GLU A 129 0.08 -6.19 4.86
CA GLU A 129 -0.16 -7.24 5.83
C GLU A 129 0.04 -8.63 5.21
N ALA A 130 0.56 -9.56 5.99
CA ALA A 130 0.62 -10.98 5.62
C ALA A 130 0.17 -11.86 6.78
N THR A 131 -0.85 -12.69 6.56
CA THR A 131 -1.41 -13.57 7.57
C THR A 131 -1.49 -15.01 7.08
N THR A 132 -1.33 -15.97 7.98
CA THR A 132 -1.55 -17.38 7.65
C THR A 132 -3.03 -17.71 7.77
N VAL A 133 -3.61 -18.20 6.68
CA VAL A 133 -4.99 -18.67 6.62
C VAL A 133 -5.03 -20.17 6.38
N ILE A 134 -6.03 -20.85 6.94
CA ILE A 134 -6.23 -22.30 6.75
C ILE A 134 -7.57 -22.49 6.05
N GLU A 135 -7.51 -22.99 4.83
CA GLU A 135 -8.69 -23.45 4.10
C GLU A 135 -9.03 -24.87 4.54
N PRO A 136 -10.21 -25.11 5.13
CA PRO A 136 -10.60 -26.44 5.57
C PRO A 136 -10.88 -27.36 4.37
N ALA A 137 -10.64 -28.66 4.56
CA ALA A 137 -10.96 -29.66 3.55
C ALA A 137 -12.46 -29.64 3.19
N THR A 138 -12.76 -29.71 1.92
CA THR A 138 -14.11 -29.91 1.37
C THR A 138 -14.22 -31.33 0.80
N GLU A 139 -15.41 -31.71 0.31
CA GLU A 139 -15.56 -33.01 -0.37
C GLU A 139 -14.70 -33.13 -1.65
N GLN A 140 -14.24 -32.01 -2.21
CA GLN A 140 -13.46 -31.96 -3.45
C GLN A 140 -11.99 -31.53 -3.28
N GLN A 141 -11.61 -30.97 -2.12
CA GLN A 141 -10.26 -30.45 -1.87
C GLN A 141 -9.78 -30.82 -0.46
N GLU A 142 -8.51 -31.18 -0.36
CA GLU A 142 -7.85 -31.33 0.94
C GLU A 142 -7.65 -29.97 1.61
N ALA A 143 -7.44 -29.97 2.92
CA ALA A 143 -7.18 -28.73 3.65
C ALA A 143 -5.86 -28.12 3.17
N GLN A 144 -5.85 -26.80 3.00
CA GLN A 144 -4.67 -26.05 2.55
C GLN A 144 -4.30 -25.00 3.59
N THR A 145 -3.00 -24.77 3.74
CA THR A 145 -2.48 -23.65 4.51
C THR A 145 -1.90 -22.67 3.51
N LEU A 146 -2.42 -21.45 3.48
CA LEU A 146 -2.00 -20.38 2.59
C LEU A 146 -1.52 -19.19 3.43
N ILE A 147 -0.79 -18.29 2.79
CA ILE A 147 -0.46 -16.98 3.31
C ILE A 147 -1.26 -15.97 2.50
N GLU A 148 -2.25 -15.36 3.14
CA GLU A 148 -3.00 -14.25 2.57
C GLU A 148 -2.17 -12.97 2.75
N VAL A 149 -1.86 -12.30 1.64
CA VAL A 149 -1.10 -11.06 1.60
C VAL A 149 -2.00 -9.96 1.09
N VAL A 150 -2.04 -8.85 1.83
CA VAL A 150 -2.70 -7.61 1.45
C VAL A 150 -1.63 -6.65 0.96
N VAL A 151 -1.81 -6.18 -0.28
CA VAL A 151 -0.93 -5.24 -0.96
C VAL A 151 -1.70 -3.93 -1.16
N ALA A 152 -1.12 -2.84 -0.64
CA ALA A 152 -1.60 -1.49 -0.90
C ALA A 152 -1.03 -0.99 -2.24
N LEU A 153 -1.86 -0.36 -3.07
CA LEU A 153 -1.38 0.28 -4.31
C LEU A 153 -0.78 1.65 -3.98
N GLU A 154 0.45 1.88 -4.40
CA GLU A 154 1.23 3.04 -3.98
C GLU A 154 0.90 4.31 -4.78
N GLY A 155 0.41 5.33 -4.07
CA GLY A 155 0.19 6.67 -4.62
C GLY A 155 -1.12 6.85 -5.40
N GLU A 156 -1.44 8.11 -5.68
CA GLU A 156 -2.71 8.50 -6.33
C GLU A 156 -2.85 7.92 -7.75
N ASP A 157 -1.76 7.85 -8.51
CA ASP A 157 -1.75 7.33 -9.88
C ASP A 157 -2.11 5.82 -9.93
N ALA A 158 -1.59 5.02 -8.98
CA ALA A 158 -1.90 3.60 -8.89
C ALA A 158 -3.36 3.36 -8.48
N GLN A 159 -3.85 4.16 -7.52
CA GLN A 159 -5.25 4.15 -7.10
C GLN A 159 -6.20 4.54 -8.24
N GLU A 160 -5.85 5.56 -9.04
CA GLU A 160 -6.64 5.98 -10.20
C GLU A 160 -6.67 4.90 -11.28
N ALA A 161 -5.53 4.27 -11.59
CA ALA A 161 -5.46 3.17 -12.56
C ALA A 161 -6.35 1.98 -12.15
N ALA A 162 -6.48 1.73 -10.84
CA ALA A 162 -7.33 0.67 -10.30
C ALA A 162 -8.80 1.06 -10.09
N ALA A 163 -9.17 2.34 -10.26
CA ALA A 163 -10.46 2.87 -9.84
C ALA A 163 -11.67 2.21 -10.54
N ASP A 164 -11.53 1.96 -11.84
CA ASP A 164 -12.58 1.39 -12.70
C ASP A 164 -12.79 -0.11 -12.48
N TYR A 165 -11.94 -0.77 -11.68
CA TYR A 165 -12.05 -2.19 -11.36
C TYR A 165 -12.71 -2.37 -9.98
N PRO A 166 -14.03 -2.64 -9.91
CA PRO A 166 -14.68 -2.90 -8.63
C PRO A 166 -14.14 -4.19 -7.99
N LEU A 167 -13.97 -5.24 -8.79
CA LEU A 167 -13.36 -6.53 -8.48
C LEU A 167 -12.72 -7.05 -9.77
N ALA A 168 -11.43 -7.38 -9.73
CA ALA A 168 -10.71 -7.91 -10.88
C ALA A 168 -9.57 -8.84 -10.44
N ALA A 169 -9.23 -9.79 -11.31
CA ALA A 169 -8.00 -10.55 -11.17
C ALA A 169 -6.81 -9.70 -11.62
N VAL A 170 -5.72 -9.77 -10.88
CA VAL A 170 -4.46 -9.07 -11.15
C VAL A 170 -3.32 -10.08 -11.02
N ASP A 171 -2.18 -9.78 -11.63
CA ASP A 171 -0.94 -10.53 -11.42
C ASP A 171 -0.06 -9.73 -10.46
N VAL A 172 0.43 -10.36 -9.39
CA VAL A 172 1.32 -9.75 -8.39
C VAL A 172 2.70 -10.38 -8.49
N GLU A 173 3.71 -9.55 -8.74
CA GLU A 173 5.10 -9.95 -8.83
C GLU A 173 5.86 -9.50 -7.58
N PHE A 174 6.31 -10.48 -6.80
CA PHE A 174 7.07 -10.26 -5.56
C PHE A 174 8.57 -10.17 -5.86
N VAL A 175 9.21 -9.16 -5.30
CA VAL A 175 10.65 -8.96 -5.43
C VAL A 175 11.40 -9.92 -4.51
N SER A 176 12.12 -10.90 -5.07
CA SER A 176 12.83 -11.90 -4.27
C SER A 176 14.17 -11.38 -3.71
N GLU A 177 14.92 -10.60 -4.48
CA GLU A 177 16.24 -10.10 -4.10
C GLU A 177 16.53 -8.80 -4.86
N THR A 178 16.97 -7.77 -4.14
CA THR A 178 17.45 -6.50 -4.72
C THR A 178 18.85 -6.18 -4.22
N ARG A 179 19.67 -5.60 -5.11
CA ARG A 179 21.03 -5.14 -4.80
C ARG A 179 21.20 -3.71 -5.28
N GLU A 180 21.33 -2.79 -4.34
CA GLU A 180 21.58 -1.37 -4.61
C GLU A 180 23.08 -1.06 -4.61
N ASP A 181 23.45 0.02 -5.29
CA ASP A 181 24.84 0.52 -5.36
C ASP A 181 25.86 -0.51 -5.87
N VAL A 182 25.44 -1.35 -6.82
CA VAL A 182 26.30 -2.37 -7.46
C VAL A 182 26.66 -2.03 -8.90
N LEU A 183 27.83 -2.50 -9.35
CA LEU A 183 28.19 -2.47 -10.75
C LEU A 183 27.48 -3.60 -11.49
N THR A 184 26.82 -3.27 -12.60
CA THR A 184 26.13 -4.27 -13.43
C THR A 184 26.63 -4.24 -14.86
N VAL A 185 26.66 -5.41 -15.49
CA VAL A 185 26.90 -5.57 -16.92
C VAL A 185 25.83 -6.46 -17.53
N PRO A 186 25.56 -6.37 -18.85
CA PRO A 186 24.71 -7.35 -19.52
C PRO A 186 25.29 -8.75 -19.36
N ILE A 187 24.45 -9.77 -19.17
CA ILE A 187 24.90 -11.17 -19.03
C ILE A 187 25.78 -11.60 -20.22
N ALA A 188 25.49 -11.11 -21.42
CA ALA A 188 26.25 -11.40 -22.62
C ALA A 188 27.71 -10.88 -22.59
N ALA A 189 28.04 -9.93 -21.72
CA ALA A 189 29.43 -9.44 -21.55
C ALA A 189 30.31 -10.40 -20.72
N LEU A 190 29.70 -11.31 -19.96
CA LEU A 190 30.45 -12.30 -19.19
C LEU A 190 31.10 -13.33 -20.12
N MET A 191 32.37 -13.62 -19.84
CA MET A 191 33.09 -14.71 -20.48
C MET A 191 33.61 -15.68 -19.43
N ALA A 192 33.54 -16.97 -19.76
CA ALA A 192 34.17 -18.00 -18.95
C ALA A 192 35.69 -17.97 -19.12
N LEU A 193 36.42 -17.93 -18.01
CA LEU A 193 37.87 -17.99 -18.01
C LEU A 193 38.37 -19.44 -17.99
N SER A 194 39.52 -19.68 -18.62
CA SER A 194 40.16 -21.00 -18.68
C SER A 194 40.55 -21.54 -17.30
N GLU A 195 40.85 -20.64 -16.37
CA GLU A 195 41.23 -20.89 -14.98
C GLU A 195 40.01 -21.21 -14.09
N GLY A 196 38.79 -21.09 -14.64
CA GLY A 196 37.53 -21.16 -13.91
C GLY A 196 37.01 -19.77 -13.53
N GLY A 197 35.69 -19.66 -13.35
CA GLY A 197 35.01 -18.40 -13.05
C GLY A 197 34.73 -17.55 -14.29
N PHE A 198 34.37 -16.29 -14.04
CA PHE A 198 33.96 -15.35 -15.07
C PHE A 198 34.94 -14.17 -15.16
N GLY A 199 34.98 -13.55 -16.33
CA GLY A 199 35.75 -12.34 -16.58
C GLY A 199 35.04 -11.43 -17.59
N LEU A 200 35.49 -10.18 -17.64
CA LEU A 200 35.04 -9.17 -18.59
C LEU A 200 36.17 -8.79 -19.53
N GLU A 201 35.83 -8.53 -20.79
CA GLU A 201 36.75 -7.89 -21.72
C GLU A 201 36.70 -6.39 -21.44
N VAL A 202 37.69 -5.85 -20.75
CA VAL A 202 37.79 -4.40 -20.52
C VAL A 202 38.45 -3.75 -21.73
N VAL A 203 37.82 -2.69 -22.24
CA VAL A 203 38.29 -1.93 -23.40
C VAL A 203 38.87 -0.60 -22.94
N ASP A 204 40.16 -0.39 -23.19
CA ASP A 204 40.84 0.90 -22.98
C ASP A 204 41.38 1.40 -24.32
N GLY A 205 40.67 2.35 -24.92
CA GLY A 205 40.98 2.93 -26.23
C GLY A 205 41.00 1.87 -27.33
N SER A 206 42.20 1.47 -27.77
CA SER A 206 42.42 0.47 -28.81
C SER A 206 42.90 -0.89 -28.29
N THR A 207 43.04 -1.04 -26.97
CA THR A 207 43.52 -2.27 -26.33
C THR A 207 42.40 -2.91 -25.54
N THR A 208 42.39 -4.24 -25.52
CA THR A 208 41.49 -5.01 -24.67
C THR A 208 42.27 -5.92 -23.72
N SER A 209 41.74 -6.11 -22.52
CA SER A 209 42.28 -7.03 -21.52
C SER A 209 41.16 -7.81 -20.86
N TYR A 210 41.46 -9.03 -20.44
CA TYR A 210 40.52 -9.86 -19.70
C TYR A 210 40.75 -9.65 -18.21
N VAL A 211 39.71 -9.21 -17.50
CA VAL A 211 39.75 -8.99 -16.05
C VAL A 211 38.82 -10.01 -15.38
N PRO A 212 39.32 -10.83 -14.46
CA PRO A 212 38.47 -11.74 -13.69
C PRO A 212 37.51 -10.96 -12.79
N VAL A 213 36.28 -11.43 -12.68
CA VAL A 213 35.24 -10.82 -11.84
C VAL A 213 34.52 -11.87 -11.00
N GLU A 214 34.07 -11.45 -9.83
CA GLU A 214 33.09 -12.16 -9.02
C GLU A 214 31.69 -11.71 -9.44
N THR A 215 30.78 -12.67 -9.59
CA THR A 215 29.38 -12.41 -9.98
C THR A 215 28.47 -12.51 -8.75
N GLY A 216 27.54 -11.57 -8.62
CA GLY A 216 26.49 -11.58 -7.62
C GLY A 216 25.12 -11.93 -8.21
N LEU A 217 24.12 -11.08 -7.95
CA LEU A 217 22.75 -11.23 -8.44
C LEU A 217 22.65 -11.17 -9.97
N PHE A 218 21.81 -12.02 -10.55
CA PHE A 218 21.43 -12.00 -11.96
C PHE A 218 19.95 -11.61 -12.07
N ALA A 219 19.66 -10.45 -12.65
CA ALA A 219 18.31 -9.91 -12.78
C ALA A 219 18.21 -9.05 -14.06
N ASP A 220 17.05 -9.04 -14.72
CA ASP A 220 16.75 -8.21 -15.90
C ASP A 220 17.79 -8.26 -17.03
N GLY A 221 18.34 -9.46 -17.29
CA GLY A 221 19.37 -9.64 -18.32
C GLY A 221 20.73 -9.02 -17.97
N LYS A 222 20.90 -8.58 -16.73
CA LYS A 222 22.15 -8.05 -16.15
C LYS A 222 22.68 -8.98 -15.06
N VAL A 223 23.92 -8.74 -14.70
CA VAL A 223 24.63 -9.41 -13.63
C VAL A 223 25.41 -8.39 -12.82
N GLU A 224 25.29 -8.48 -11.50
CA GLU A 224 26.16 -7.80 -10.54
C GLU A 224 27.58 -8.34 -10.67
N VAL A 225 28.55 -7.43 -10.79
CA VAL A 225 29.96 -7.80 -10.91
C VAL A 225 30.82 -6.98 -9.96
N SER A 226 31.83 -7.63 -9.39
CA SER A 226 32.90 -6.95 -8.65
C SER A 226 34.25 -7.54 -9.06
N GLY A 227 35.31 -6.73 -9.00
CA GLY A 227 36.63 -7.18 -9.43
C GLY A 227 37.67 -6.08 -9.31
N GLU A 228 38.93 -6.47 -9.16
CA GLU A 228 40.03 -5.51 -9.10
C GLU A 228 40.14 -4.74 -10.43
N GLY A 229 40.07 -3.41 -10.36
CA GLY A 229 40.15 -2.54 -11.53
C GLY A 229 38.84 -2.35 -12.30
N ILE A 230 37.72 -2.89 -11.81
CA ILE A 230 36.38 -2.61 -12.35
C ILE A 230 35.75 -1.49 -11.54
N THR A 231 35.39 -0.39 -12.20
CA THR A 231 34.73 0.76 -11.59
C THR A 231 33.55 1.20 -12.44
N GLU A 232 32.71 2.08 -11.89
CA GLU A 232 31.69 2.74 -12.70
C GLU A 232 32.32 3.44 -13.93
N GLY A 233 31.69 3.26 -15.08
CA GLY A 233 32.18 3.79 -16.36
C GLY A 233 33.22 2.93 -17.08
N THR A 234 33.67 1.81 -16.52
CA THR A 234 34.53 0.84 -17.23
C THR A 234 33.80 0.31 -18.47
N VAL A 235 34.43 0.46 -19.65
CA VAL A 235 33.86 -0.01 -20.92
C VAL A 235 34.16 -1.49 -21.09
N VAL A 236 33.13 -2.30 -21.33
CA VAL A 236 33.25 -3.74 -21.52
C VAL A 236 32.89 -4.16 -22.94
N GLY A 237 33.60 -5.16 -23.47
CA GLY A 237 33.32 -5.78 -24.75
C GLY A 237 32.03 -6.59 -24.72
N MET A 238 31.28 -6.53 -25.81
CA MET A 238 30.09 -7.35 -26.04
C MET A 238 30.34 -8.28 -27.22
N PRO A 239 30.00 -9.57 -27.11
CA PRO A 239 30.07 -10.49 -28.24
C PRO A 239 29.13 -10.03 -29.37
N ARG A 240 29.55 -10.25 -30.61
CA ARG A 240 28.77 -10.02 -31.82
C ARG A 240 28.09 -11.28 -32.31
#